data_AF-A0A4U1CG17-F1
#
_entry.id   AF-A0A4U1CG17-F1
#
_cell.length_a   1.000
_cell.length_b   1.000
_cell.length_c   1.000
_cell.angle_alpha   90.00
_cell.angle_beta   90.00
_cell.angle_gamma   90.00
#
_symmetry.space_group_name_H-M   'P 1'
#
loop_
_entity.id
_entity.type
_entity.pdbx_description
1 polymer ?
#
loop_
_entity_poly.entity_id
_entity_poly.type
_entity_poly.pdbx_seq_one_letter_code
_entity_poly.pdbx_strand_id
1 'polypeptide(L)'
;MVENGNGYFKQKLKPGESGIVQEGTVVGGFKEGDWSGAGAPGDFSFKEKYLKGKLISGESLQNGKSYTYTFVEEVPTFEGGMGGFYTYVQKSIRYPEDAFKQQITGSVSVSFVVEADGSLSGFKVIKSVSQSLDKEALRIMKGSPKWIPGKQNGIPVRTMLNMPFTFAR
;
A
#
# COMPACT_ATOMS: atom_id res chain seq x y z
N MET A 1 -15.74 -7.17 30.14
CA MET A 1 -15.23 -8.39 29.48
C MET A 1 -16.13 -8.66 28.28
N VAL A 2 -15.60 -9.24 27.19
CA VAL A 2 -16.44 -9.63 26.04
C VAL A 2 -17.02 -11.00 26.34
N GLU A 3 -18.34 -11.11 26.33
CA GLU A 3 -19.10 -12.35 26.56
C GLU A 3 -20.03 -12.58 25.37
N ASN A 4 -20.00 -13.78 24.78
CA ASN A 4 -20.80 -14.14 23.60
C ASN A 4 -20.70 -13.13 22.43
N GLY A 5 -19.50 -12.57 22.21
CA GLY A 5 -19.24 -11.58 21.15
C GLY A 5 -19.74 -10.17 21.45
N ASN A 6 -20.22 -9.88 22.66
CA ASN A 6 -20.67 -8.56 23.07
C ASN A 6 -19.88 -8.06 24.28
N GLY A 7 -19.57 -6.77 24.32
CA GLY A 7 -18.99 -6.11 25.49
C GLY A 7 -17.73 -5.32 25.17
N TYR A 8 -17.06 -4.87 26.23
CA TYR A 8 -15.89 -4.02 26.11
C TYR A 8 -14.61 -4.85 25.96
N PHE A 9 -13.88 -4.59 24.88
CA PHE A 9 -12.58 -5.17 24.57
C PHE A 9 -11.45 -4.22 24.97
N LYS A 10 -10.38 -4.77 25.54
CA LYS A 10 -9.15 -4.05 25.85
C LYS A 10 -7.94 -4.96 25.68
N GLN A 11 -7.10 -4.65 24.70
CA GLN A 11 -5.85 -5.36 24.47
C GLN A 11 -4.77 -4.83 25.43
N LYS A 12 -4.07 -5.75 26.10
CA LYS A 12 -2.89 -5.46 26.93
C LYS A 12 -1.70 -6.20 26.33
N LEU A 13 -0.57 -5.51 26.18
CA LEU A 13 0.70 -6.14 25.82
C LEU A 13 1.38 -6.70 27.07
N LYS A 14 2.03 -7.86 26.95
CA LYS A 14 2.87 -8.38 28.03
C LYS A 14 4.21 -7.64 28.07
N PRO A 15 4.94 -7.69 29.20
CA PRO A 15 6.29 -7.15 29.27
C PRO A 15 7.17 -7.75 28.15
N GLY A 16 7.80 -6.90 27.34
CA GLY A 16 8.65 -7.30 26.22
C GLY A 16 7.93 -7.49 24.88
N GLU A 17 6.60 -7.41 24.83
CA GLU A 17 5.84 -7.43 23.57
C GLU A 17 5.76 -6.02 22.96
N SER A 18 6.11 -5.91 21.68
CA SER A 18 5.81 -4.74 20.87
C SER A 18 4.51 -4.96 20.10
N GLY A 19 3.68 -3.92 19.99
CA GLY A 19 2.43 -4.01 19.26
C GLY A 19 1.55 -2.80 19.47
N ILE A 20 0.31 -2.93 19.00
CA ILE A 20 -0.76 -1.95 19.19
C ILE A 20 -1.61 -2.39 20.38
N VAL A 21 -1.81 -1.49 21.33
CA VAL A 21 -2.88 -1.60 22.32
C VAL A 21 -4.11 -0.89 21.76
N GLN A 22 -5.28 -1.49 21.93
CA GLN A 22 -6.54 -0.89 21.51
C GLN A 22 -7.68 -1.32 22.41
N GLU A 23 -8.70 -0.50 22.47
CA GLU A 23 -9.90 -0.75 23.24
C GLU A 23 -11.14 -0.17 22.55
N GLY A 24 -12.29 -0.74 22.86
CA GLY A 24 -13.56 -0.34 22.27
C GLY A 24 -14.67 -1.35 22.50
N THR A 25 -15.84 -1.03 21.98
CA THR A 25 -17.03 -1.88 22.12
C THR A 25 -17.09 -2.90 20.99
N VAL A 26 -17.40 -4.14 21.35
CA VAL A 26 -17.68 -5.23 20.42
C VAL A 26 -19.17 -5.57 20.52
N VAL A 27 -19.84 -5.70 19.37
CA VAL A 27 -21.23 -6.16 19.26
C VAL A 27 -21.28 -7.25 18.19
N GLY A 28 -21.78 -8.43 18.54
CA GLY A 28 -21.86 -9.59 17.64
C GLY A 28 -20.50 -10.03 17.06
N GLY A 29 -19.41 -9.80 17.81
CA GLY A 29 -18.04 -10.09 17.37
C GLY A 29 -17.40 -8.99 16.51
N PHE A 30 -18.11 -7.91 16.21
CA PHE A 30 -17.61 -6.81 15.39
C PHE A 30 -17.30 -5.56 16.21
N LYS A 31 -16.29 -4.79 15.78
CA LYS A 31 -16.04 -3.45 16.31
C LYS A 31 -17.29 -2.56 16.11
N GLU A 32 -17.70 -1.90 17.17
CA GLU A 32 -18.86 -1.00 17.20
C GLU A 32 -18.51 0.29 17.95
N GLY A 33 -19.00 1.43 17.46
CA GLY A 33 -18.85 2.72 18.10
C GLY A 33 -17.41 3.22 18.10
N ASP A 34 -17.04 3.94 19.16
CA ASP A 34 -15.72 4.56 19.27
C ASP A 34 -14.68 3.54 19.75
N TRP A 35 -13.57 3.52 19.02
CA TRP A 35 -12.37 2.72 19.28
C TRP A 35 -11.17 3.64 19.39
N SER A 36 -10.23 3.28 20.25
CA SER A 36 -8.97 3.99 20.40
C SER A 36 -7.82 3.02 20.56
N GLY A 37 -6.63 3.46 20.19
CA GLY A 37 -5.42 2.67 20.37
C GLY A 37 -4.14 3.48 20.24
N ALA A 38 -3.04 2.83 20.59
CA ALA A 38 -1.70 3.40 20.48
C ALA A 38 -0.67 2.30 20.21
N GLY A 39 0.36 2.65 19.44
CA GLY A 39 1.52 1.79 19.19
C GLY A 39 2.67 2.15 20.13
N ALA A 40 3.44 1.16 20.55
CA ALA A 40 4.74 1.41 21.19
C ALA A 40 5.81 1.72 20.13
N PRO A 41 6.71 2.71 20.33
CA PRO A 41 6.88 3.53 21.53
C PRO A 41 6.31 4.96 21.33
N GLY A 42 5.03 5.19 21.66
CA GLY A 42 4.50 6.54 21.97
C GLY A 42 4.30 7.51 20.80
N ASP A 43 4.88 7.24 19.63
CA ASP A 43 4.79 8.13 18.47
C ASP A 43 3.57 7.87 17.59
N PHE A 44 2.68 6.93 17.95
CA PHE A 44 1.48 6.62 17.18
C PHE A 44 0.27 6.39 18.09
N SER A 45 -0.82 7.10 17.83
CA SER A 45 -2.14 6.83 18.41
C SER A 45 -3.24 7.02 17.38
N PHE A 46 -4.41 6.43 17.62
CA PHE A 46 -5.57 6.62 16.77
C PHE A 46 -6.89 6.61 17.55
N LYS A 47 -7.88 7.24 16.94
CA LYS A 47 -9.31 7.14 17.28
C LYS A 47 -10.07 6.76 16.03
N GLU A 48 -10.98 5.80 16.16
CA GLU A 48 -11.76 5.26 15.06
C GLU A 48 -13.23 5.17 15.48
N LYS A 49 -14.14 5.29 14.51
CA LYS A 49 -15.57 5.04 14.68
C LYS A 49 -15.98 3.92 13.74
N TYR A 50 -16.61 2.89 14.30
CA TYR A 50 -17.13 1.74 13.58
C TYR A 50 -18.65 1.67 13.64
N LEU A 51 -19.25 1.12 12.58
CA LEU A 51 -20.64 0.71 12.54
C LEU A 51 -20.71 -0.69 11.93
N LYS A 52 -21.16 -1.68 12.71
CA LYS A 52 -21.28 -3.09 12.30
C LYS A 52 -19.98 -3.63 11.70
N GLY A 53 -18.85 -3.34 12.35
CA GLY A 53 -17.52 -3.77 11.90
C GLY A 53 -16.93 -2.99 10.73
N LYS A 54 -17.66 -2.04 10.14
CA LYS A 54 -17.14 -1.16 9.09
C LYS A 54 -16.59 0.13 9.69
N LEU A 55 -15.35 0.46 9.36
CA LEU A 55 -14.77 1.76 9.69
C LEU A 55 -15.57 2.88 8.98
N ILE A 56 -16.04 3.84 9.75
CA ILE A 56 -16.71 5.05 9.26
C ILE A 56 -15.73 6.21 9.16
N SER A 57 -14.88 6.36 10.17
CA SER A 57 -13.84 7.40 10.20
C SER A 57 -12.75 7.02 11.18
N GLY A 58 -11.51 7.37 10.86
CA GLY A 58 -10.36 7.28 11.73
C GLY A 58 -9.56 8.57 11.71
N GLU A 59 -8.90 8.85 12.82
CA GLU A 59 -7.89 9.88 12.97
C GLU A 59 -6.69 9.25 13.66
N SER A 60 -5.50 9.40 13.10
CA SER A 60 -4.25 9.01 13.73
C SER A 60 -3.37 10.22 13.99
N LEU A 61 -2.60 10.16 15.07
CA LEU A 61 -1.58 11.14 15.42
C LEU A 61 -0.23 10.43 15.38
N GLN A 62 0.67 10.89 14.52
CA GLN A 62 2.05 10.45 14.51
C GLN A 62 3.02 11.62 14.41
N ASN A 63 4.00 11.67 15.32
CA ASN A 63 5.00 12.74 15.39
C ASN A 63 4.38 14.15 15.36
N GLY A 64 3.28 14.35 16.09
CA GLY A 64 2.56 15.64 16.15
C GLY A 64 1.71 15.98 14.91
N LYS A 65 1.68 15.11 13.89
CA LYS A 65 0.85 15.29 12.69
C LYS A 65 -0.39 14.40 12.73
N SER A 66 -1.55 15.00 12.48
CA SER A 66 -2.84 14.30 12.38
C SER A 66 -3.11 13.82 10.95
N TYR A 67 -3.69 12.63 10.82
CA TYR A 67 -4.11 12.02 9.56
C TYR A 67 -5.52 11.46 9.70
N THR A 68 -6.43 11.88 8.84
CA THR A 68 -7.79 11.33 8.78
C THR A 68 -7.90 10.29 7.67
N TYR A 69 -8.72 9.26 7.89
CA TYR A 69 -8.90 8.15 6.97
C TYR A 69 -10.27 7.48 7.14
N THR A 70 -10.71 6.77 6.11
CA THR A 70 -11.93 5.95 6.13
C THR A 70 -11.64 4.48 5.84
N PHE A 71 -10.37 4.16 5.53
CA PHE A 71 -9.86 2.80 5.35
C PHE A 71 -8.59 2.64 6.19
N VAL A 72 -8.48 1.52 6.91
CA VAL A 72 -7.30 1.22 7.74
C VAL A 72 -6.07 0.99 6.88
N GLU A 73 -6.24 0.37 5.71
CA GLU A 73 -5.16 0.07 4.78
C GLU A 73 -5.53 0.56 3.38
N GLU A 74 -4.67 1.38 2.80
CA GLU A 74 -4.74 1.83 1.41
C GLU A 74 -3.47 1.37 0.69
N VAL A 75 -3.63 0.72 -0.47
CA VAL A 75 -2.48 0.33 -1.29
C VAL A 75 -1.99 1.52 -2.13
N PRO A 76 -0.70 1.58 -2.50
CA PRO A 76 -0.21 2.63 -3.38
C PRO A 76 -0.89 2.58 -4.74
N THR A 77 -1.14 3.76 -5.33
CA THR A 77 -1.81 3.88 -6.63
C THR A 77 -1.14 4.93 -7.51
N PHE A 78 -1.23 4.74 -8.82
CA PHE A 78 -0.86 5.77 -9.79
C PHE A 78 -1.96 6.84 -9.88
N GLU A 79 -1.62 8.05 -10.35
CA GLU A 79 -2.64 9.07 -10.61
C GLU A 79 -3.63 8.61 -11.70
N GLY A 80 -4.93 8.61 -11.40
CA GLY A 80 -5.94 7.98 -12.27
C GLY A 80 -5.97 6.45 -12.15
N GLY A 81 -5.36 5.88 -11.11
CA GLY A 81 -5.33 4.46 -10.82
C GLY A 81 -4.55 3.64 -11.85
N MET A 82 -4.80 2.34 -11.87
CA MET A 82 -4.11 1.43 -12.80
C MET A 82 -4.42 1.74 -14.27
N GLY A 83 -5.60 2.27 -14.58
CA GLY A 83 -5.93 2.74 -15.93
C GLY A 83 -5.05 3.90 -16.38
N GLY A 84 -4.81 4.88 -15.50
CA GLY A 84 -3.85 5.96 -15.73
C GLY A 84 -2.42 5.44 -15.93
N PHE A 85 -2.02 4.45 -15.12
CA PHE A 85 -0.71 3.83 -15.26
C PHE A 85 -0.54 3.13 -16.60
N TYR A 86 -1.50 2.30 -17.03
CA TYR A 86 -1.41 1.64 -18.32
C TYR A 86 -1.42 2.61 -19.49
N THR A 87 -2.17 3.71 -19.39
CA THR A 87 -2.13 4.80 -20.37
C THR A 87 -0.74 5.44 -20.45
N TYR A 88 -0.11 5.70 -19.29
CA TYR A 88 1.27 6.20 -19.22
C TYR A 88 2.25 5.22 -19.86
N VAL A 89 2.14 3.92 -19.54
CA VAL A 89 3.00 2.87 -20.10
C VAL A 89 2.84 2.78 -21.61
N GLN A 90 1.63 2.75 -22.14
CA GLN A 90 1.36 2.69 -23.58
C GLN A 90 1.94 3.88 -24.35
N LYS A 91 1.91 5.08 -23.76
CA LYS A 91 2.53 6.27 -24.35
C LYS A 91 4.06 6.27 -24.23
N SER A 92 4.59 5.56 -23.24
CA SER A 92 6.02 5.56 -22.93
C SER A 92 6.77 4.42 -23.60
N ILE A 93 6.12 3.28 -23.86
CA ILE A 93 6.75 2.04 -24.31
C ILE A 93 7.39 2.18 -25.69
N ARG A 94 8.61 1.67 -25.81
CA ARG A 94 9.40 1.60 -27.03
C ARG A 94 9.88 0.18 -27.22
N TYR A 95 9.39 -0.51 -28.24
CA TYR A 95 9.82 -1.87 -28.51
C TYR A 95 11.29 -1.87 -28.97
N PRO A 96 12.22 -2.56 -28.28
CA PRO A 96 13.62 -2.61 -28.70
C PRO A 96 13.77 -3.29 -30.07
N GLU A 97 14.60 -2.73 -30.95
CA GLU A 97 14.76 -3.24 -32.32
C GLU A 97 15.22 -4.70 -32.36
N ASP A 98 16.11 -5.10 -31.47
CA ASP A 98 16.62 -6.47 -31.39
C ASP A 98 15.50 -7.46 -31.02
N ALA A 99 14.68 -7.09 -30.04
CA ALA A 99 13.51 -7.87 -29.63
C ALA A 99 12.47 -7.93 -30.75
N PHE A 100 12.27 -6.84 -31.50
CA PHE A 100 11.36 -6.80 -32.63
C PHE A 100 11.81 -7.71 -33.78
N LYS A 101 13.10 -7.62 -34.18
CA LYS A 101 13.70 -8.45 -35.24
C LYS A 101 13.65 -9.94 -34.90
N GLN A 102 13.88 -10.27 -33.63
CA GLN A 102 13.86 -11.65 -33.13
C GLN A 102 12.47 -12.13 -32.70
N GLN A 103 11.42 -11.30 -32.86
CA GLN A 103 10.04 -11.63 -32.46
C GLN A 103 9.91 -12.05 -30.99
N ILE A 104 10.77 -11.52 -30.12
CA ILE A 104 10.75 -11.82 -28.68
C ILE A 104 9.53 -11.12 -28.09
N THR A 105 8.62 -11.88 -27.49
CA THR A 105 7.43 -11.39 -26.79
C THR A 105 7.39 -11.99 -25.38
N GLY A 106 6.61 -11.39 -24.49
CA GLY A 106 6.42 -11.94 -23.14
C GLY A 106 6.16 -10.88 -22.08
N SER A 107 6.18 -11.30 -20.82
CA SER A 107 5.93 -10.42 -19.67
C SER A 107 7.15 -10.33 -18.76
N VAL A 108 7.72 -9.13 -18.68
CA VAL A 108 8.79 -8.77 -17.74
C VAL A 108 8.14 -8.30 -16.44
N SER A 109 8.55 -8.81 -15.28
CA SER A 109 8.04 -8.32 -13.99
C SER A 109 9.09 -7.51 -13.27
N VAL A 110 8.72 -6.29 -12.86
CA VAL A 110 9.58 -5.35 -12.13
C VAL A 110 9.05 -5.18 -10.71
N SER A 111 9.91 -5.44 -9.72
CA SER A 111 9.70 -5.04 -8.34
C SER A 111 10.23 -3.62 -8.12
N PHE A 112 9.51 -2.81 -7.38
CA PHE A 112 9.91 -1.45 -7.03
C PHE A 112 9.25 -1.04 -5.72
N VAL A 113 9.71 0.05 -5.14
CA VAL A 113 9.20 0.60 -3.88
C VAL A 113 8.54 1.93 -4.16
N VAL A 114 7.34 2.12 -3.63
CA VAL A 114 6.69 3.42 -3.47
C VAL A 114 7.04 3.93 -2.08
N GLU A 115 7.82 5.00 -2.01
CA GLU A 115 8.21 5.64 -0.75
C GLU A 115 7.03 6.44 -0.17
N ALA A 116 7.09 6.78 1.13
CA ALA A 116 6.03 7.52 1.82
C ALA A 116 5.77 8.93 1.23
N ASP A 117 6.71 9.48 0.47
CA ASP A 117 6.59 10.75 -0.27
C ASP A 117 6.10 10.59 -1.71
N GLY A 118 5.75 9.35 -2.10
CA GLY A 118 5.31 8.97 -3.44
C GLY A 118 6.42 8.77 -4.47
N SER A 119 7.69 9.03 -4.12
CA SER A 119 8.80 8.73 -5.03
C SER A 119 8.99 7.22 -5.22
N LEU A 120 9.59 6.83 -6.35
CA LEU A 120 9.82 5.44 -6.68
C LEU A 120 11.30 5.08 -6.54
N SER A 121 11.58 3.94 -5.90
CA SER A 121 12.93 3.45 -5.66
C SER A 121 13.03 1.93 -5.79
N GLY A 122 14.21 1.35 -5.56
CA GLY A 122 14.36 -0.10 -5.40
C GLY A 122 14.04 -0.96 -6.63
N PHE A 123 14.14 -0.40 -7.85
CA PHE A 123 13.77 -1.09 -9.08
C PHE A 123 14.62 -2.35 -9.34
N LYS A 124 13.96 -3.49 -9.48
CA LYS A 124 14.57 -4.79 -9.76
C LYS A 124 13.72 -5.60 -10.73
N VAL A 125 14.32 -6.17 -11.76
CA VAL A 125 13.65 -7.19 -12.58
C VAL A 125 13.61 -8.50 -11.78
N ILE A 126 12.41 -9.00 -11.53
CA ILE A 126 12.17 -10.26 -10.79
C ILE A 126 11.74 -11.40 -11.72
N LYS A 127 11.28 -11.08 -12.92
CA LYS A 127 11.04 -12.04 -14.01
C LYS A 127 11.50 -11.42 -15.32
N SER A 128 12.52 -12.03 -15.91
CA SER A 128 13.14 -11.59 -17.16
C SER A 128 12.58 -12.37 -18.35
N VAL A 129 12.59 -11.72 -19.52
CA VAL A 129 12.31 -12.36 -20.83
C VAL A 129 13.52 -12.20 -21.75
N SER A 130 14.02 -10.98 -21.88
CA SER A 130 15.27 -10.68 -22.56
C SER A 130 15.88 -9.41 -21.95
N GLN A 131 17.19 -9.25 -22.08
CA GLN A 131 17.88 -8.08 -21.53
C GLN A 131 17.37 -6.75 -22.13
N SER A 132 16.91 -6.75 -23.39
CA SER A 132 16.37 -5.57 -24.05
C SER A 132 15.00 -5.19 -23.51
N LEU A 133 14.08 -6.15 -23.33
CA LEU A 133 12.77 -5.89 -22.71
C LEU A 133 12.90 -5.50 -21.24
N ASP A 134 13.84 -6.11 -20.52
CA ASP A 134 14.16 -5.78 -19.13
C ASP A 134 14.58 -4.31 -18.99
N LYS A 135 15.50 -3.86 -19.85
CA LYS A 135 15.97 -2.46 -19.87
C LYS A 135 14.83 -1.50 -20.15
N GLU A 136 13.93 -1.85 -21.05
CA GLU A 136 12.80 -1.01 -21.40
C GLU A 136 11.77 -0.92 -20.27
N ALA A 137 11.42 -2.04 -19.64
CA ALA A 137 10.54 -2.05 -18.46
C ALA A 137 11.11 -1.20 -17.31
N LEU A 138 12.42 -1.33 -17.05
CA LEU A 138 13.11 -0.50 -16.05
C LEU A 138 13.12 0.99 -16.44
N ARG A 139 13.29 1.33 -17.73
CA ARG A 139 13.26 2.72 -18.19
C ARG A 139 11.90 3.37 -17.96
N ILE A 140 10.81 2.66 -18.28
CA ILE A 140 9.44 3.14 -18.07
C ILE A 140 9.19 3.36 -16.57
N MET A 141 9.55 2.40 -15.72
CA MET A 141 9.36 2.53 -14.28
C MET A 141 10.19 3.67 -13.66
N LYS A 142 11.46 3.82 -14.06
CA LYS A 142 12.33 4.90 -13.59
C LYS A 142 11.88 6.28 -14.08
N GLY A 143 11.20 6.35 -15.21
CA GLY A 143 10.62 7.57 -15.77
C GLY A 143 9.19 7.86 -15.29
N SER A 144 8.61 7.00 -14.47
CA SER A 144 7.24 7.17 -13.97
C SER A 144 7.17 8.36 -13.01
N PRO A 145 6.09 9.18 -13.05
CA PRO A 145 5.89 10.22 -12.06
C PRO A 145 5.71 9.62 -10.66
N LYS A 146 5.62 10.48 -9.64
CA LYS A 146 5.31 10.06 -8.28
C LYS A 146 3.97 9.33 -8.22
N TRP A 147 3.89 8.31 -7.38
CA TRP A 147 2.67 7.58 -7.08
C TRP A 147 2.05 8.10 -5.79
N ILE A 148 0.75 7.87 -5.62
CA ILE A 148 0.08 8.03 -4.34
C ILE A 148 0.58 6.89 -3.43
N PRO A 149 1.20 7.20 -2.28
CA PRO A 149 1.75 6.18 -1.39
C PRO A 149 0.63 5.35 -0.78
N GLY A 150 0.98 4.11 -0.40
CA GLY A 150 0.12 3.31 0.46
C GLY A 150 0.03 3.96 1.84
N LYS A 151 -1.06 3.67 2.57
CA LYS A 151 -1.28 4.20 3.91
C LYS A 151 -1.72 3.13 4.88
N GLN A 152 -1.28 3.25 6.13
CA GLN A 152 -1.80 2.50 7.26
C GLN A 152 -2.32 3.49 8.30
N ASN A 153 -3.58 3.35 8.69
CA ASN A 153 -4.27 4.29 9.56
C ASN A 153 -4.09 5.76 9.09
N GLY A 154 -4.21 5.99 7.78
CA GLY A 154 -4.03 7.30 7.14
C GLY A 154 -2.58 7.79 7.01
N ILE A 155 -1.60 7.11 7.61
CA ILE A 155 -0.19 7.49 7.58
C ILE A 155 0.46 6.89 6.32
N PRO A 156 1.12 7.70 5.48
CA PRO A 156 1.88 7.19 4.33
C PRO A 156 2.98 6.22 4.75
N VAL A 157 3.01 5.04 4.13
CA VAL A 157 4.00 3.98 4.41
C VAL A 157 4.73 3.54 3.15
N ARG A 158 6.01 3.23 3.33
CA ARG A 158 6.86 2.65 2.30
C ARG A 158 6.33 1.27 1.92
N THR A 159 6.03 1.06 0.64
CA THR A 159 5.39 -0.18 0.16
C THR A 159 6.12 -0.73 -1.05
N MET A 160 6.42 -2.03 -1.06
CA MET A 160 6.98 -2.72 -2.22
C MET A 160 5.86 -3.27 -3.11
N LEU A 161 5.96 -3.05 -4.42
CA LEU A 161 5.02 -3.54 -5.42
C LEU A 161 5.75 -4.32 -6.53
N ASN A 162 5.02 -5.22 -7.18
CA ASN A 162 5.49 -5.99 -8.33
C ASN A 162 4.55 -5.71 -9.50
N MET A 163 5.10 -5.25 -10.63
CA MET A 163 4.32 -4.90 -11.82
C MET A 163 4.77 -5.70 -13.05
N PRO A 164 3.85 -6.43 -13.71
CA PRO A 164 4.13 -7.05 -14.99
C PRO A 164 4.00 -6.05 -16.15
N PHE A 165 4.92 -6.15 -17.10
CA PHE A 165 4.96 -5.41 -18.36
C PHE A 165 4.88 -6.40 -19.51
N THR A 166 3.74 -6.43 -20.19
CA THR A 166 3.53 -7.32 -21.33
C THR A 166 3.97 -6.62 -22.61
N PHE A 167 4.92 -7.25 -23.31
CA PHE A 167 5.36 -6.90 -24.64
C PHE A 167 4.72 -7.90 -25.60
N ALA A 168 3.67 -7.45 -26.27
CA ALA A 168 2.99 -8.17 -27.35
C ALA A 168 3.17 -7.39 -28.64
N ARG A 169 3.29 -8.12 -29.76
CA ARG A 169 3.35 -7.58 -31.11
C ARG A 169 1.96 -7.57 -31.73
#